data_AF-B3T8W6-F1
#
_entry.id   AF-B3T8W6-F1
#
_cell.length_a   1.000
_cell.length_b   1.000
_cell.length_c   1.000
_cell.angle_alpha   90.00
_cell.angle_beta   90.00
_cell.angle_gamma   90.00
#
_symmetry.space_group_name_H-M   'P 1'
#
loop_
_entity.id
_entity.type
_entity.pdbx_description
1 polymer ?
#
loop_
_entity_poly.entity_id
_entity_poly.type
_entity_poly.pdbx_seq_one_letter_code
_entity_poly.pdbx_strand_id
1 'polypeptide(L)' 'MPPSSKLLLKILEYEGSMTQKELASKTLLPSRTVRLSMKHLMDKGYIKRKVSMQDARQKIYEIAKLD' A
#
# COMPACT_ATOMS: atom_id res chain seq x y z
N MET A 1 14.11 3.36 6.12
CA MET A 1 12.84 2.79 5.59
C MET A 1 13.15 1.39 5.09
N PRO A 2 12.42 0.32 5.47
CA PRO A 2 12.73 -1.04 5.04
C PRO A 2 12.67 -1.18 3.50
N PRO A 3 13.45 -2.10 2.89
CA PRO A 3 13.46 -2.30 1.44
C PRO A 3 12.07 -2.63 0.88
N SER A 4 11.31 -3.49 1.58
CA SER A 4 9.94 -3.88 1.20
C SER A 4 8.98 -2.69 1.21
N SER A 5 9.11 -1.79 2.19
CA SER A 5 8.29 -0.58 2.27
C SER A 5 8.61 0.40 1.13
N LYS A 6 9.89 0.55 0.77
CA LYS A 6 10.31 1.39 -0.35
C LYS A 6 9.74 0.86 -1.67
N LEU A 7 9.81 -0.46 -1.90
CA LEU A 7 9.24 -1.09 -3.09
C LEU A 7 7.73 -0.86 -3.21
N LEU A 8 6.99 -1.14 -2.13
CA LEU A 8 5.53 -0.96 -2.11
C LEU A 8 5.12 0.49 -2.34
N LEU A 9 5.83 1.44 -1.72
CA LEU A 9 5.59 2.86 -1.93
C LEU A 9 5.78 3.24 -3.40
N LYS A 10 6.84 2.71 -4.04
CA LYS A 10 7.14 3.01 -5.43
C LYS A 10 6.11 2.41 -6.39
N ILE A 11 5.60 1.21 -6.10
CA ILE A 11 4.51 0.60 -6.89
C ILE A 11 3.22 1.43 -6.77
N LEU A 12 2.86 1.89 -5.57
CA LEU A 12 1.70 2.77 -5.40
C LEU A 12 1.88 4.12 -6.10
N GLU A 13 3.12 4.57 -6.29
CA GLU A 13 3.45 5.80 -7.01
C GLU A 13 3.26 5.65 -8.51
N TYR A 14 3.66 4.51 -9.07
CA TYR A 14 3.55 4.23 -10.51
C TYR A 14 2.18 3.74 -10.93
N GLU A 15 1.57 2.87 -10.13
CA GLU A 15 0.32 2.19 -10.49
C GLU A 15 -0.92 2.81 -9.83
N GLY A 16 -0.73 3.68 -8.84
CA GLY A 16 -1.80 4.35 -8.13
C GLY A 16 -2.37 3.52 -6.98
N SER A 17 -3.64 3.75 -6.68
CA SER A 17 -4.30 3.15 -5.51
C SER A 17 -4.58 1.67 -5.70
N MET A 18 -4.12 0.83 -4.76
CA MET A 18 -4.24 -0.63 -4.86
C MET A 18 -4.67 -1.28 -3.55
N THR A 19 -5.25 -2.46 -3.63
CA THR A 19 -5.55 -3.31 -2.48
C THR A 19 -4.29 -4.03 -1.96
N GLN A 20 -4.33 -4.51 -0.71
CA GLN A 20 -3.25 -5.35 -0.17
C GLN A 20 -3.02 -6.63 -0.98
N LYS A 21 -4.08 -7.20 -1.57
CA LYS A 21 -4.01 -8.43 -2.35
C LYS A 21 -3.26 -8.19 -3.65
N GLU A 22 -3.58 -7.11 -4.36
CA GLU A 22 -2.91 -6.75 -5.61
C GLU A 22 -1.43 -6.41 -5.37
N LEU A 23 -1.13 -5.66 -4.30
CA LEU A 23 0.24 -5.36 -3.91
C LEU A 23 1.04 -6.64 -3.62
N ALA A 24 0.45 -7.62 -2.94
CA ALA A 24 1.11 -8.91 -2.71
C ALA A 24 1.35 -9.68 -4.02
N SER A 25 0.38 -9.72 -4.92
CA SER A 25 0.53 -10.37 -6.22
C SER A 25 1.60 -9.72 -7.08
N LYS A 26 1.72 -8.39 -7.07
CA LYS A 26 2.71 -7.66 -7.91
C LYS A 26 4.12 -7.69 -7.34
N THR A 27 4.24 -7.57 -6.03
CA THR A 27 5.56 -7.61 -5.38
C THR A 27 6.10 -9.02 -5.22
N LEU A 28 5.26 -10.04 -5.41
CA LEU A 28 5.54 -11.44 -5.04
C LEU A 28 5.98 -11.59 -3.57
N LEU A 29 5.64 -10.61 -2.72
CA LEU A 29 5.95 -10.66 -1.30
C LEU A 29 4.86 -11.41 -0.54
N PRO A 30 5.23 -12.12 0.54
CA PRO A 30 4.25 -12.69 1.44
C PRO A 30 3.28 -11.63 1.96
N SER A 31 1.99 -11.98 2.04
CA SER A 31 0.93 -11.07 2.52
C SER A 31 1.24 -10.48 3.90
N ARG A 32 1.96 -11.21 4.75
CA ARG A 32 2.40 -10.72 6.08
C ARG A 32 3.42 -9.58 5.97
N THR A 33 4.36 -9.68 5.04
CA THR A 33 5.38 -8.65 4.76
C THR A 33 4.74 -7.41 4.16
N VAL A 34 3.80 -7.58 3.23
CA VAL A 34 3.02 -6.46 2.68
C VAL A 34 2.28 -5.75 3.79
N ARG A 35 1.53 -6.48 4.62
CA ARG A 35 0.77 -5.88 5.73
C ARG A 35 1.64 -5.09 6.70
N LEU A 36 2.79 -5.64 7.10
CA LEU A 36 3.73 -4.98 8.00
C LEU A 36 4.31 -3.72 7.36
N SER A 37 4.70 -3.81 6.09
CA SER A 37 5.26 -2.68 5.33
C SER A 37 4.24 -1.57 5.13
N MET A 38 2.99 -1.91 4.82
CA MET A 38 1.88 -0.96 4.68
C MET A 38 1.56 -0.29 6.01
N LYS A 39 1.60 -1.03 7.13
CA LYS A 39 1.48 -0.45 8.46
C LYS A 39 2.59 0.58 8.72
N HIS A 40 3.84 0.21 8.48
CA HIS A 40 4.97 1.13 8.65
C HIS A 40 4.88 2.38 7.75
N LEU A 41 4.38 2.25 6.52
CA LEU A 41 4.19 3.38 5.61
C LEU A 41 3.04 4.30 6.07
N MET A 42 1.94 3.72 6.60
CA MET A 42 0.85 4.49 7.19
C MET A 42 1.28 5.22 8.46
N ASP A 43 2.00 4.54 9.36
CA ASP A 43 2.50 5.12 10.61
C ASP A 43 3.45 6.29 10.35
N LYS A 44 4.15 6.28 9.21
CA LYS A 44 5.01 7.38 8.75
C LYS A 44 4.31 8.43 7.90
N GLY A 45 3.02 8.28 7.61
CA GLY A 45 2.23 9.23 6.82
C GLY A 45 2.54 9.23 5.32
N TYR A 46 3.23 8.23 4.77
CA TYR A 46 3.50 8.16 3.33
C TYR A 46 2.30 7.67 2.51
N ILE A 47 1.44 6.86 3.12
CA ILE A 47 0.26 6.29 2.48
C ILE A 47 -0.96 6.44 3.37
N LYS A 48 -2.15 6.47 2.75
CA LYS A 48 -3.43 6.51 3.43
C LYS A 48 -4.31 5.34 2.98
N ARG A 49 -5.19 4.91 3.88
CA ARG A 49 -6.16 3.85 3.63
C ARG A 49 -7.52 4.46 3.36
N LYS A 50 -8.15 4.06 2.25
CA LYS A 50 -9.51 4.42 1.88
C LYS A 50 -10.36 3.18 1.64
N VAL A 51 -11.67 3.38 1.68
CA VAL A 51 -12.64 2.40 1.22
C VAL A 51 -12.68 2.46 -0.31
N SER A 52 -12.73 1.30 -0.98
CA SER A 52 -12.86 1.27 -2.44
C SER A 52 -14.24 1.79 -2.85
N MET A 53 -14.27 2.65 -3.88
CA MET A 53 -15.54 3.12 -4.45
C MET A 53 -16.29 2.00 -5.19
N GLN A 54 -15.58 0.98 -5.67
CA GLN A 54 -16.18 -0.16 -6.38
C GLN A 54 -16.76 -1.19 -5.41
N ASP A 55 -16.16 -1.34 -4.23
CA ASP A 55 -16.62 -2.27 -3.19
C ASP A 55 -16.29 -1.70 -1.81
N ALA A 56 -17.32 -1.27 -1.08
CA ALA A 56 -17.18 -0.67 0.24
C ALA A 56 -16.59 -1.61 1.30
N ARG A 57 -16.54 -2.93 1.03
CA ARG A 57 -15.92 -3.92 1.91
C ARG A 57 -14.40 -3.97 1.75
N GLN A 58 -13.90 -3.46 0.62
CA GLN A 58 -12.48 -3.50 0.28
C GLN A 58 -11.76 -2.22 0.72
N LYS A 59 -10.51 -2.43 1.16
CA LYS A 59 -9.61 -1.37 1.58
C LYS A 59 -8.54 -1.19 0.51
N ILE A 60 -8.50 0.00 -0.08
CA ILE A 60 -7.45 0.43 -0.99
C ILE A 60 -6.47 1.34 -0.25
N TYR A 61 -5.24 1.32 -0.72
CA TYR A 61 -4.16 2.14 -0.19
C TYR A 61 -3.69 3.05 -1.32
N GLU A 62 -3.54 4.33 -1.01
CA GLU A 62 -3.08 5.35 -1.95
C GLU A 62 -1.96 6.17 -1.30
N ILE A 63 -1.13 6.81 -2.11
CA ILE A 63 -0.10 7.71 -1.60
C ILE A 63 -0.76 8.88 -0.88
N ALA A 64 -0.26 9.19 0.31
CA ALA A 64 -0.79 10.27 1.13
C ALA A 64 -0.34 11.65 0.65
N LYS A 65 0.82 11.73 -0.03
CA LYS A 65 1.51 12.94 -0.50
C LYS A 65 1.16 14.15 0.37
N LEU A 66 1.79 14.22 1.56
CA LEU A 66 1.96 15.53 2.18
C LEU A 66 2.96 16.29 1.32
N ASP A 67 2.55 17.47 0.85
CA ASP A 67 3.45 18.48 0.31
C ASP A 67 4.62 18.79 1.27
#